data_AF-A0A3A8GTB1-F1
#
_entry.id   AF-A0A3A8GTB1-F1
#
_cell.length_a   1.000
_cell.length_b   1.000
_cell.length_c   1.000
_cell.angle_alpha   90.00
_cell.angle_beta   90.00
_cell.angle_gamma   90.00
#
_symmetry.space_group_name_H-M   'P 1'
#
loop_
_entity.id
_entity.type
_entity.pdbx_description
1 polymer ?
#
loop_
_entity_poly.entity_id
_entity_poly.type
_entity_poly.pdbx_seq_one_letter_code
_entity_poly.pdbx_strand_id
1 'polypeptide(L)'
;MITVAIASEFHAYDGELYRYLLERVLGTPVEAWKSEIEFNGCKHVRKQAGLYLNTAAQQGVRHALVAIDNDGGSTRGLPHDPAHDSAQECANEHGCRVCWLHSTIPTSWREVPYRSCVVVPTQTLETWLLIAKGHAFTEPSPEQRYSRPVLKKDCYGKPQPSSQVMKGMALEWLSQPDAIARLSARPSFKAFVDQVKRW
;
A
#
# COMPACT_ATOMS: atom_id res chain seq x y z
N MET A 1 -14.07 13.47 8.82
CA MET A 1 -13.51 13.46 7.46
C MET A 1 -12.06 13.91 7.56
N ILE A 2 -11.14 13.12 7.03
CA ILE A 2 -9.71 13.46 6.99
C ILE A 2 -9.23 13.53 5.54
N THR A 3 -8.27 14.40 5.30
CA THR A 3 -7.58 14.48 4.01
C THR A 3 -6.26 13.72 4.10
N VAL A 4 -6.03 12.78 3.18
CA VAL A 4 -4.84 11.93 3.15
C VAL A 4 -4.12 12.09 1.82
N ALA A 5 -2.82 12.32 1.86
CA ALA A 5 -1.95 12.31 0.70
C ALA A 5 -1.67 10.85 0.29
N ILE A 6 -2.34 10.36 -0.75
CA ILE A 6 -2.21 8.98 -1.24
C ILE A 6 -1.35 8.95 -2.50
N ALA A 7 -0.11 8.52 -2.34
CA ALA A 7 0.84 8.28 -3.42
C ALA A 7 0.83 6.80 -3.81
N SER A 8 0.55 6.49 -5.07
CA SER A 8 0.60 5.13 -5.60
C SER A 8 0.89 5.15 -7.10
N GLU A 9 1.55 4.12 -7.63
CA GLU A 9 1.93 4.04 -9.05
C GLU A 9 0.73 4.07 -10.01
N PHE A 10 -0.44 3.58 -9.59
CA PHE A 10 -1.68 3.64 -10.38
C PHE A 10 -2.82 4.28 -9.58
N HIS A 11 -2.75 5.59 -9.34
CA HIS A 11 -3.66 6.32 -8.45
C HIS A 11 -5.16 6.06 -8.71
N ALA A 12 -5.59 6.03 -9.98
CA ALA A 12 -6.99 5.82 -10.34
C ALA A 12 -7.58 4.47 -9.88
N TYR A 13 -6.72 3.47 -9.63
CA TYR A 13 -7.10 2.15 -9.15
C TYR A 13 -6.55 1.89 -7.75
N ASP A 14 -5.22 1.88 -7.56
CA ASP A 14 -4.58 1.59 -6.28
C ASP A 14 -4.94 2.63 -5.22
N GLY A 15 -4.89 3.91 -5.59
CA GLY A 15 -5.20 5.02 -4.69
C GLY A 15 -6.62 4.97 -4.15
N GLU A 16 -7.60 4.65 -4.99
CA GLU A 16 -8.99 4.49 -4.58
C GLU A 16 -9.22 3.29 -3.66
N LEU A 17 -8.54 2.17 -3.91
CA LEU A 17 -8.63 1.00 -3.03
C LEU A 17 -7.99 1.27 -1.67
N TYR A 18 -6.84 1.96 -1.63
CA TYR A 18 -6.23 2.38 -0.37
C TYR A 18 -7.07 3.41 0.38
N ARG A 19 -7.65 4.39 -0.33
CA ARG A 19 -8.61 5.35 0.25
C ARG A 19 -9.77 4.63 0.92
N TYR A 20 -10.36 3.65 0.23
CA TYR A 20 -11.43 2.82 0.77
C TYR A 20 -11.00 2.03 2.00
N LEU A 21 -9.86 1.35 1.94
CA LEU A 21 -9.32 0.58 3.08
C LEU A 21 -9.03 1.46 4.29
N LEU A 22 -8.45 2.66 4.09
CA LEU A 22 -8.23 3.63 5.16
C LEU A 22 -9.55 4.06 5.81
N GLU A 23 -10.56 4.39 5.01
CA GLU A 23 -11.90 4.76 5.51
C GLU A 23 -12.51 3.64 6.37
N ARG A 24 -12.37 2.38 5.93
CA ARG A 24 -12.84 1.21 6.69
C ARG A 24 -12.05 0.97 7.98
N VAL A 25 -10.75 1.20 7.99
CA VAL A 25 -9.89 1.00 9.18
C VAL A 25 -10.08 2.12 10.20
N LEU A 26 -10.23 3.36 9.75
CA LEU A 26 -10.34 4.53 10.61
C LEU A 26 -11.77 4.81 11.08
N GLY A 27 -12.78 4.28 10.38
CA GLY A 27 -14.18 4.55 10.68
C GLY A 27 -14.58 6.01 10.42
N THR A 28 -13.84 6.74 9.59
CA THR A 28 -14.11 8.14 9.21
C THR A 28 -13.93 8.32 7.71
N PRO A 29 -14.73 9.17 7.03
CA PRO A 29 -14.55 9.44 5.61
C PRO A 29 -13.13 9.92 5.29
N VAL A 30 -12.54 9.36 4.23
CA VAL A 30 -11.20 9.72 3.75
C VAL A 30 -11.30 10.36 2.37
N GLU A 31 -10.79 11.59 2.29
CA GLU A 31 -10.60 12.32 1.03
C GLU A 31 -9.13 12.20 0.58
N ALA A 32 -8.92 11.81 -0.67
CA ALA A 32 -7.58 11.78 -1.26
C ALA A 32 -7.16 13.20 -1.66
N TRP A 33 -6.04 13.68 -1.11
CA TRP A 33 -5.42 14.93 -1.55
C TRP A 33 -4.90 14.78 -2.98
N LYS A 34 -5.21 15.78 -3.82
CA LYS A 34 -4.84 15.80 -5.24
C LYS A 34 -3.56 16.59 -5.44
N SER A 35 -2.69 16.08 -6.29
CA SER A 35 -1.43 16.70 -6.68
C SER A 35 -1.19 16.49 -8.16
N GLU A 36 -0.50 17.42 -8.81
CA GLU A 36 0.02 17.28 -10.17
C GLU A 36 1.24 16.32 -10.24
N ILE A 37 1.75 15.87 -9.09
CA ILE A 37 2.88 14.94 -9.03
C ILE A 37 2.38 13.52 -9.30
N GLU A 38 2.78 12.97 -10.45
CA GLU A 38 2.46 11.59 -10.84
C GLU A 38 3.60 10.63 -10.52
N PHE A 39 3.25 9.50 -9.91
CA PHE A 39 4.19 8.42 -9.62
C PHE A 39 4.14 7.37 -10.73
N ASN A 40 5.28 7.11 -11.37
CA ASN A 40 5.43 6.05 -12.36
C ASN A 40 6.59 5.12 -11.98
N GLY A 41 6.24 4.04 -11.29
CA GLY A 41 7.18 3.05 -10.79
C GLY A 41 7.99 3.48 -9.55
N CYS A 42 8.61 2.49 -8.92
CA CYS A 42 9.32 2.65 -7.65
C CYS A 42 10.43 3.71 -7.66
N LYS A 43 11.13 3.91 -8.80
CA LYS A 43 12.19 4.92 -8.95
C LYS A 43 11.64 6.35 -8.85
N HIS A 44 10.45 6.60 -9.41
CA HIS A 44 9.81 7.91 -9.31
C HIS A 44 9.30 8.15 -7.88
N VAL A 45 8.65 7.13 -7.28
CA VAL A 45 8.23 7.17 -5.86
C VAL A 45 9.40 7.56 -4.96
N ARG A 46 10.55 6.89 -5.10
CA ARG A 46 11.76 7.19 -4.32
C ARG A 46 12.24 8.64 -4.47
N LYS A 47 12.23 9.18 -5.69
CA LYS A 47 12.73 10.54 -5.97
C LYS A 47 11.75 11.64 -5.55
N GLN A 48 10.44 11.38 -5.67
CA GLN A 48 9.41 12.41 -5.57
C GLN A 48 8.62 12.37 -4.26
N ALA A 49 8.66 11.26 -3.49
CA ALA A 49 7.90 11.14 -2.24
C ALA A 49 8.18 12.29 -1.26
N GLY A 50 9.45 12.70 -1.11
CA GLY A 50 9.80 13.85 -0.26
C GLY A 50 9.17 15.16 -0.71
N LEU A 51 9.22 15.46 -2.02
CA LEU A 51 8.59 16.65 -2.59
C LEU A 51 7.07 16.60 -2.43
N TYR A 52 6.45 15.48 -2.78
CA TYR A 52 5.01 15.26 -2.66
C TYR A 52 4.51 15.48 -1.23
N LEU A 53 5.19 14.88 -0.25
CA LEU A 53 4.86 15.02 1.17
C LEU A 53 5.08 16.44 1.68
N ASN A 54 6.13 17.12 1.23
CA ASN A 54 6.36 18.52 1.61
C ASN A 54 5.28 19.44 1.03
N THR A 55 4.88 19.24 -0.22
CA THR A 55 3.78 19.98 -0.86
C THR A 55 2.45 19.72 -0.15
N ALA A 56 2.17 18.46 0.21
CA ALA A 56 0.99 18.11 1.00
C ALA A 56 0.98 18.84 2.35
N ALA A 57 2.12 18.85 3.06
CA ALA A 57 2.25 19.53 4.34
C ALA A 57 2.00 21.05 4.23
N GLN A 58 2.53 21.68 3.16
CA GLN A 58 2.32 23.10 2.87
C GLN A 58 0.84 23.44 2.64
N GLN A 59 0.05 22.50 2.15
CA GLN A 59 -1.40 22.64 1.94
C GLN A 59 -2.24 22.18 3.15
N GLY A 60 -1.61 21.97 4.31
CA GLY A 60 -2.29 21.61 5.55
C GLY A 60 -2.61 20.11 5.70
N VAL A 61 -2.19 19.26 4.76
CA VAL A 61 -2.38 17.80 4.87
C VAL A 61 -1.42 17.24 5.92
N ARG A 62 -1.91 16.33 6.77
CA ARG A 62 -1.14 15.75 7.88
C ARG A 62 -1.09 14.24 7.90
N HIS A 63 -1.86 13.57 7.07
CA HIS A 63 -1.84 12.11 6.92
C HIS A 63 -1.41 11.74 5.51
N ALA A 64 -0.62 10.68 5.38
CA ALA A 64 -0.13 10.21 4.10
C ALA A 64 -0.08 8.68 4.04
N LEU A 65 -0.29 8.16 2.84
CA LEU A 65 -0.06 6.77 2.48
C LEU A 65 0.78 6.76 1.22
N VAL A 66 1.93 6.09 1.25
CA VAL A 66 2.78 5.88 0.08
C VAL A 66 2.86 4.40 -0.23
N ALA A 67 2.24 4.01 -1.34
CA ALA A 67 2.27 2.67 -1.87
C ALA A 67 3.41 2.53 -2.88
N ILE A 68 4.23 1.49 -2.72
CA ILE A 68 5.38 1.23 -3.60
C ILE A 68 5.38 -0.21 -4.09
N ASP A 69 5.67 -0.43 -5.38
CA ASP A 69 5.91 -1.78 -5.86
C ASP A 69 7.20 -2.30 -5.26
N ASN A 70 7.12 -3.46 -4.62
CA ASN A 70 8.19 -4.10 -3.89
C ASN A 70 8.78 -5.31 -4.65
N ASP A 71 8.89 -5.30 -5.99
CA ASP A 71 9.35 -6.42 -6.87
C ASP A 71 10.52 -7.32 -6.37
N GLY A 72 11.26 -6.98 -5.31
CA GLY A 72 12.24 -7.85 -4.65
C GLY A 72 11.72 -8.70 -3.47
N GLY A 73 10.56 -8.35 -2.88
CA GLY A 73 10.01 -9.00 -1.69
C GLY A 73 9.58 -10.46 -1.90
N SER A 74 9.14 -10.81 -3.10
CA SER A 74 8.80 -12.20 -3.47
C SER A 74 10.00 -13.16 -3.44
N THR A 75 11.23 -12.64 -3.36
CA THR A 75 12.43 -13.48 -3.26
C THR A 75 13.04 -13.52 -1.85
N ARG A 76 12.56 -12.69 -0.92
CA ARG A 76 13.23 -12.46 0.38
C ARG A 76 12.30 -12.37 1.61
N GLY A 77 11.02 -12.68 1.45
CA GLY A 77 10.06 -12.71 2.57
C GLY A 77 9.24 -11.42 2.72
N LEU A 78 8.38 -11.37 3.75
CA LEU A 78 7.55 -10.20 4.00
C LEU A 78 8.43 -9.01 4.42
N PRO A 79 8.17 -7.79 3.92
CA PRO A 79 8.80 -6.59 4.44
C PRO A 79 8.61 -6.49 5.96
N HIS A 80 9.71 -6.24 6.67
CA HIS A 80 9.72 -6.04 8.13
C HIS A 80 9.28 -7.25 8.97
N ASP A 81 9.50 -8.47 8.48
CA ASP A 81 9.63 -9.65 9.34
C ASP A 81 10.71 -9.40 10.44
N PRO A 82 10.63 -10.00 11.64
CA PRO A 82 11.67 -9.82 12.66
C PRO A 82 13.11 -10.11 12.20
N ALA A 83 13.29 -10.96 11.18
CA ALA A 83 14.59 -11.25 10.58
C ALA A 83 15.04 -10.23 9.52
N HIS A 84 14.25 -9.18 9.24
CA HIS A 84 14.48 -8.21 8.18
C HIS A 84 15.46 -7.10 8.59
N ASP A 85 16.71 -7.15 8.09
CA ASP A 85 17.69 -6.08 8.31
C ASP A 85 17.46 -4.91 7.33
N SER A 86 16.82 -3.85 7.81
CA SER A 86 16.54 -2.65 7.00
C SER A 86 17.78 -1.97 6.43
N ALA A 87 18.92 -2.00 7.13
CA ALA A 87 20.15 -1.35 6.67
C ALA A 87 20.75 -2.12 5.49
N GLN A 88 20.80 -3.45 5.59
CA GLN A 88 21.24 -4.32 4.50
C GLN A 88 20.32 -4.19 3.28
N GLU A 89 19.00 -4.19 3.51
CA GLU A 89 18.01 -4.08 2.43
C GLU A 89 18.07 -2.70 1.74
N CYS A 90 18.42 -1.63 2.45
CA CYS A 90 18.64 -0.30 1.86
C CYS A 90 19.91 -0.20 1.01
N ALA A 91 20.96 -0.94 1.35
CA ALA A 91 22.22 -0.93 0.62
C ALA A 91 22.19 -1.78 -0.67
N ASN A 92 21.30 -2.77 -0.75
CA ASN A 92 21.16 -3.66 -1.89
C ASN A 92 20.21 -3.08 -2.94
N GLU A 93 20.62 -2.95 -4.21
CA GLU A 93 19.81 -2.49 -5.36
C GLU A 93 18.55 -3.35 -5.63
N HIS A 94 18.54 -4.60 -5.17
CA HIS A 94 17.36 -5.47 -5.26
C HIS A 94 16.72 -5.73 -3.89
N GLY A 95 17.06 -4.91 -2.89
CA GLY A 95 16.51 -5.00 -1.55
C GLY A 95 15.09 -4.48 -1.43
N CYS A 96 14.58 -4.49 -0.20
CA CYS A 96 13.23 -4.08 0.12
C CYS A 96 12.99 -2.61 -0.19
N ARG A 97 12.13 -2.36 -1.17
CA ARG A 97 11.75 -1.01 -1.62
C ARG A 97 10.89 -0.29 -0.60
N VAL A 98 10.20 -1.02 0.28
CA VAL A 98 9.53 -0.43 1.46
C VAL A 98 10.58 0.18 2.42
N CYS A 99 11.67 -0.54 2.72
CA CYS A 99 12.78 -0.02 3.53
C CYS A 99 13.44 1.20 2.86
N TRP A 100 13.67 1.13 1.55
CA TRP A 100 14.18 2.28 0.78
C TRP A 100 13.28 3.49 0.93
N LEU A 101 11.98 3.31 0.76
CA LEU A 101 11.02 4.40 0.84
C LEU A 101 11.00 5.01 2.24
N HIS A 102 11.04 4.18 3.30
CA HIS A 102 11.16 4.67 4.67
C HIS A 102 12.40 5.55 4.90
N SER A 103 13.53 5.27 4.23
CA SER A 103 14.72 6.12 4.32
C SER A 103 14.57 7.47 3.60
N THR A 104 13.67 7.56 2.62
CA THR A 104 13.44 8.78 1.81
C THR A 104 12.29 9.67 2.30
N ILE A 105 11.39 9.14 3.12
CA ILE A 105 10.30 9.93 3.71
C ILE A 105 10.91 10.95 4.68
N PRO A 106 10.53 12.25 4.59
CA PRO A 106 11.03 13.25 5.52
C PRO A 106 10.75 12.87 6.97
N THR A 107 11.72 13.11 7.86
CA THR A 107 11.62 12.72 9.28
C THR A 107 10.37 13.29 9.96
N SER A 108 9.96 14.50 9.61
CA SER A 108 8.73 15.12 10.13
C SER A 108 7.47 14.27 9.91
N TRP A 109 7.43 13.46 8.85
CA TRP A 109 6.32 12.56 8.53
C TRP A 109 6.41 11.19 9.22
N ARG A 110 7.59 10.81 9.71
CA ARG A 110 7.87 9.52 10.38
C ARG A 110 7.86 9.63 11.90
N GLU A 111 8.13 10.83 12.43
CA GLU A 111 8.32 11.08 13.85
C GLU A 111 7.32 12.14 14.36
N VAL A 112 7.37 12.40 15.68
CA VAL A 112 6.59 13.46 16.34
C VAL A 112 6.96 14.82 15.72
N PRO A 113 6.00 15.71 15.42
CA PRO A 113 4.59 15.66 15.84
C PRO A 113 3.63 14.95 14.89
N TYR A 114 4.00 14.61 13.64
CA TYR A 114 3.02 14.05 12.71
C TYR A 114 2.86 12.54 12.84
N ARG A 115 3.97 11.78 12.76
CA ARG A 115 3.99 10.29 12.76
C ARG A 115 2.86 9.66 11.92
N SER A 116 2.57 10.28 10.77
CA SER A 116 1.31 10.06 10.04
C SER A 116 1.51 9.60 8.60
N CYS A 117 2.68 9.07 8.27
CA CYS A 117 2.95 8.47 6.96
C CYS A 117 2.99 6.94 7.04
N VAL A 118 2.05 6.29 6.35
CA VAL A 118 2.00 4.83 6.16
C VAL A 118 2.72 4.46 4.88
N VAL A 119 3.52 3.40 4.94
CA VAL A 119 4.13 2.78 3.76
C VAL A 119 3.57 1.38 3.57
N VAL A 120 3.14 1.07 2.35
CA VAL A 120 2.51 -0.21 2.01
C VAL A 120 3.04 -0.74 0.67
N PRO A 121 3.39 -2.04 0.56
CA PRO A 121 3.75 -2.60 -0.73
C PRO A 121 2.50 -2.76 -1.61
N THR A 122 2.55 -2.36 -2.89
CA THR A 122 1.39 -2.51 -3.79
C THR A 122 1.00 -3.97 -3.99
N GLN A 123 1.97 -4.89 -3.99
CA GLN A 123 1.76 -6.33 -4.15
C GLN A 123 0.84 -6.96 -3.08
N THR A 124 0.81 -6.42 -1.85
CA THR A 124 -0.11 -6.95 -0.83
C THR A 124 -1.55 -6.61 -1.13
N LEU A 125 -1.82 -5.58 -1.94
CA LEU A 125 -3.17 -5.19 -2.31
C LEU A 125 -3.89 -6.31 -3.07
N GLU A 126 -3.25 -6.91 -4.07
CA GLU A 126 -3.87 -8.02 -4.79
C GLU A 126 -4.07 -9.26 -3.91
N THR A 127 -3.14 -9.58 -3.00
CA THR A 127 -3.39 -10.63 -1.99
C THR A 127 -4.63 -10.29 -1.15
N TRP A 128 -4.73 -9.08 -0.64
CA TRP A 128 -5.87 -8.65 0.17
C TRP A 128 -7.18 -8.78 -0.61
N LEU A 129 -7.19 -8.39 -1.88
CA LEU A 129 -8.37 -8.54 -2.73
C LEU A 129 -8.77 -10.00 -2.93
N LEU A 130 -7.82 -10.91 -3.12
CA LEU A 130 -8.11 -12.35 -3.21
C LEU A 130 -8.71 -12.88 -1.91
N ILE A 131 -8.22 -12.44 -0.75
CA ILE A 131 -8.75 -12.83 0.56
C ILE A 131 -10.16 -12.26 0.79
N ALA A 132 -10.37 -10.99 0.44
CA ALA A 132 -11.69 -10.37 0.49
C ALA A 132 -12.68 -11.13 -0.40
N LYS A 133 -12.25 -11.55 -1.59
CA LYS A 133 -13.00 -12.43 -2.52
C LYS A 133 -13.28 -13.84 -1.95
N GLY A 134 -12.67 -14.22 -0.83
CA GLY A 134 -12.87 -15.52 -0.17
C GLY A 134 -11.89 -16.61 -0.62
N HIS A 135 -10.79 -16.25 -1.27
CA HIS A 135 -9.76 -17.20 -1.66
C HIS A 135 -8.93 -17.64 -0.44
N ALA A 136 -8.76 -18.95 -0.28
CA ALA A 136 -7.92 -19.54 0.77
C ALA A 136 -6.50 -19.77 0.26
N PHE A 137 -5.51 -19.47 1.09
CA PHE A 137 -4.09 -19.67 0.77
C PHE A 137 -3.43 -20.60 1.76
N THR A 138 -2.43 -21.33 1.28
CA THR A 138 -1.43 -21.98 2.12
C THR A 138 -0.20 -21.07 2.25
N GLU A 139 0.53 -21.18 3.36
CA GLU A 139 1.78 -20.47 3.54
C GLU A 139 2.91 -21.12 2.70
N PRO A 140 3.90 -20.36 2.20
CA PRO A 140 4.04 -18.89 2.30
C PRO A 140 3.01 -18.14 1.45
N SER A 141 2.68 -16.93 1.86
CA SER A 141 1.58 -16.16 1.30
C SER A 141 1.80 -15.76 -0.16
N PRO A 142 0.74 -15.45 -0.94
CA PRO A 142 0.86 -15.20 -2.38
C PRO A 142 1.77 -14.03 -2.74
N GLU A 143 1.78 -12.97 -1.94
CA GLU A 143 2.68 -11.82 -2.11
C GLU A 143 4.15 -12.18 -1.90
N GLN A 144 4.44 -13.28 -1.20
CA GLN A 144 5.79 -13.81 -1.06
C GLN A 144 6.20 -14.71 -2.22
N ARG A 145 5.26 -15.14 -3.08
CA ARG A 145 5.51 -16.16 -4.11
C ARG A 145 5.36 -15.65 -5.53
N TYR A 146 4.44 -14.72 -5.74
CA TYR A 146 3.97 -14.36 -7.07
C TYR A 146 4.13 -12.87 -7.30
N SER A 147 4.63 -12.49 -8.48
CA SER A 147 4.66 -11.09 -8.88
C SER A 147 3.26 -10.52 -9.00
N ARG A 148 3.15 -9.19 -8.88
CA ARG A 148 1.90 -8.47 -8.97
C ARG A 148 1.06 -8.78 -10.23
N PRO A 149 1.64 -8.92 -11.45
CA PRO A 149 0.87 -9.30 -12.63
C PRO A 149 0.21 -10.68 -12.53
N VAL A 150 0.85 -11.64 -11.85
CA VAL A 150 0.28 -12.98 -11.62
C VAL A 150 -0.91 -12.87 -10.68
N LEU A 151 -0.76 -12.15 -9.56
CA LEU A 151 -1.86 -11.94 -8.61
C LEU A 151 -3.06 -11.20 -9.25
N LYS A 152 -2.81 -10.19 -10.10
CA LYS A 152 -3.88 -9.51 -10.86
C LYS A 152 -4.61 -10.46 -11.79
N LYS A 153 -3.90 -11.38 -12.45
CA LYS A 153 -4.52 -12.40 -13.30
C LYS A 153 -5.42 -13.33 -12.47
N ASP A 154 -5.02 -13.70 -11.26
CA ASP A 154 -5.84 -14.55 -10.39
C ASP A 154 -7.06 -13.81 -9.82
N CYS A 155 -6.94 -12.50 -9.56
CA CYS A 155 -8.06 -11.65 -9.19
C CYS A 155 -9.12 -11.59 -10.30
N TYR A 156 -8.70 -11.23 -11.52
CA TYR A 156 -9.59 -10.73 -12.58
C TYR A 156 -9.73 -11.64 -13.80
N GLY A 157 -8.93 -12.70 -13.90
CA GLY A 157 -8.92 -13.61 -15.04
C GLY A 157 -8.13 -13.09 -16.24
N LYS A 158 -8.29 -13.79 -17.37
CA LYS A 158 -7.73 -13.44 -18.68
C LYS A 158 -8.84 -13.55 -19.75
N PRO A 159 -9.07 -12.52 -20.59
CA PRO A 159 -8.38 -11.22 -20.61
C PRO A 159 -8.66 -10.38 -19.35
N GLN A 160 -7.71 -9.53 -18.97
CA GLN A 160 -7.92 -8.59 -17.85
C GLN A 160 -8.90 -7.49 -18.28
N PRO A 161 -9.92 -7.16 -17.46
CA PRO A 161 -10.86 -6.10 -17.77
C PRO A 161 -10.21 -4.72 -17.58
N SER A 162 -10.91 -3.65 -17.98
CA SER A 162 -10.42 -2.28 -17.83
C SER A 162 -10.21 -1.89 -16.35
N SER A 163 -9.34 -0.93 -16.07
CA SER A 163 -9.07 -0.46 -14.69
C SER A 163 -10.33 0.01 -13.95
N GLN A 164 -11.29 0.59 -14.68
CA GLN A 164 -12.58 1.00 -14.10
C GLN A 164 -13.40 -0.21 -13.65
N VAL A 165 -13.45 -1.28 -14.45
CA VAL A 165 -14.16 -2.52 -14.11
C VAL A 165 -13.44 -3.25 -12.97
N MET A 166 -12.10 -3.36 -13.02
CA MET A 166 -11.30 -3.93 -11.93
C MET A 166 -11.55 -3.21 -10.61
N LYS A 167 -11.61 -1.87 -10.63
CA LYS A 167 -11.91 -1.05 -9.45
C LYS A 167 -13.30 -1.40 -8.88
N GLY A 168 -14.32 -1.46 -9.74
CA GLY A 168 -15.68 -1.82 -9.33
C GLY A 168 -15.74 -3.18 -8.63
N MET A 169 -15.14 -4.20 -9.26
CA MET A 169 -15.07 -5.56 -8.70
C MET A 169 -14.30 -5.60 -7.36
N ALA A 170 -13.16 -4.89 -7.28
CA ALA A 170 -12.36 -4.82 -6.07
C ALA A 170 -13.12 -4.16 -4.90
N LEU A 171 -13.80 -3.04 -5.16
CA LEU A 171 -14.62 -2.37 -4.17
C LEU A 171 -15.81 -3.22 -3.73
N GLU A 172 -16.42 -3.98 -4.64
CA GLU A 172 -17.47 -4.93 -4.31
C GLU A 172 -16.96 -5.99 -3.32
N TRP A 173 -15.80 -6.61 -3.60
CA TRP A 173 -15.20 -7.59 -2.69
C TRP A 173 -14.86 -7.00 -1.33
N LEU A 174 -14.28 -5.79 -1.29
CA LEU A 174 -13.95 -5.09 -0.05
C LEU A 174 -15.19 -4.61 0.73
N SER A 175 -16.32 -4.45 0.06
CA SER A 175 -17.58 -4.03 0.68
C SER A 175 -18.29 -5.15 1.43
N GLN A 176 -17.92 -6.43 1.20
CA GLN A 176 -18.51 -7.56 1.90
C GLN A 176 -18.38 -7.39 3.43
N PRO A 177 -19.43 -7.71 4.22
CA PRO A 177 -19.43 -7.44 5.67
C PRO A 177 -18.25 -8.07 6.43
N ASP A 178 -17.78 -9.23 5.98
CA ASP A 178 -16.69 -9.98 6.60
C ASP A 178 -15.32 -9.76 5.93
N ALA A 179 -15.23 -8.93 4.89
CA ALA A 179 -13.97 -8.68 4.19
C ALA A 179 -12.87 -8.19 5.14
N ILE A 180 -13.16 -7.16 5.96
CA ILE A 180 -12.19 -6.62 6.93
C ILE A 180 -11.81 -7.67 7.98
N ALA A 181 -12.76 -8.52 8.40
CA ALA A 181 -12.47 -9.61 9.34
C ALA A 181 -11.51 -10.63 8.73
N ARG A 182 -11.74 -11.05 7.48
CA ARG A 182 -10.84 -11.95 6.73
C ARG A 182 -9.45 -11.32 6.54
N LEU A 183 -9.39 -10.04 6.18
CA LEU A 183 -8.14 -9.30 6.01
C LEU A 183 -7.36 -9.20 7.33
N SER A 184 -8.04 -8.94 8.44
CA SER A 184 -7.42 -8.79 9.77
C SER A 184 -6.72 -10.05 10.27
N ALA A 185 -7.04 -11.23 9.70
CA ALA A 185 -6.32 -12.46 9.98
C ALA A 185 -4.92 -12.52 9.34
N ARG A 186 -4.56 -11.55 8.48
CA ARG A 186 -3.28 -11.55 7.76
C ARG A 186 -2.23 -10.67 8.42
N PRO A 187 -0.99 -11.16 8.57
CA PRO A 187 0.13 -10.35 9.08
C PRO A 187 0.36 -9.07 8.26
N SER A 188 0.30 -9.13 6.93
CA SER A 188 0.53 -7.96 6.06
C SER A 188 -0.52 -6.87 6.25
N PHE A 189 -1.80 -7.25 6.40
CA PHE A 189 -2.86 -6.29 6.68
C PHE A 189 -2.81 -5.77 8.11
N LYS A 190 -2.48 -6.61 9.09
CA LYS A 190 -2.27 -6.19 10.48
C LYS A 190 -1.15 -5.15 10.57
N ALA A 191 -0.04 -5.34 9.87
CA ALA A 191 1.05 -4.36 9.82
C ALA A 191 0.60 -3.02 9.23
N PHE A 192 -0.26 -3.04 8.21
CA PHE A 192 -0.89 -1.84 7.68
C PHE A 192 -1.78 -1.14 8.73
N VAL A 193 -2.67 -1.88 9.38
CA VAL A 193 -3.55 -1.35 10.44
C VAL A 193 -2.74 -0.78 11.61
N ASP A 194 -1.66 -1.45 12.02
CA ASP A 194 -0.81 -1.01 13.11
C ASP A 194 -0.04 0.28 12.78
N GLN A 195 0.28 0.54 11.50
CA GLN A 195 0.80 1.84 11.07
C GLN A 195 -0.29 2.92 11.10
N VAL A 196 -1.49 2.62 10.61
CA VAL A 196 -2.62 3.57 10.57
C VAL A 196 -3.06 3.97 11.97
N LYS A 197 -3.06 3.04 12.94
CA LYS A 197 -3.41 3.31 14.36
C LYS A 197 -2.41 4.22 15.09
N ARG A 198 -1.25 4.50 14.50
CA ARG A 198 -0.25 5.42 15.07
C ARG A 198 -0.45 6.87 14.64
N TRP A 199 -1.43 7.12 13.75
CA TRP A 199 -1.84 8.46 13.33
C TRP A 199 -2.46 9.26 14.50
#